data_AF-A0A8A1LLY5-F1
#
_entry.id   AF-A0A8A1LLY5-F1
#
_cell.length_a   1.000
_cell.length_b   1.000
_cell.length_c   1.000
_cell.angle_alpha   90.00
_cell.angle_beta   90.00
_cell.angle_gamma   90.00
#
_symmetry.space_group_name_H-M   'P 1'
#
loop_
_entity.id
_entity.type
_entity.pdbx_description
1 polymer ?
#
loop_
_entity_poly.entity_id
_entity_poly.type
_entity_poly.pdbx_seq_one_letter_code
_entity_poly.pdbx_strand_id
1 'polypeptide(L)'
;MYRIQRGGGLLTHFRRYRNLSAMTLRTINAKDAASLDRDLMNEGGFSLDQLMELAGLSVSQAVYRVHPPSKGRNVLVACGPGNNGTEFELDCFEYSISRS
;
A
#
# COMPACT_ATOMS: atom_id res chain seq x y z
N MET A 1 -44.72 -9.84 -13.74
CA MET A 1 -43.95 -10.38 -14.88
C MET A 1 -43.15 -9.25 -15.50
N TYR A 2 -41.96 -8.98 -14.96
CA TYR A 2 -40.97 -8.13 -15.61
C TYR A 2 -39.62 -8.85 -15.57
N ARG A 3 -39.22 -9.30 -16.76
CA ARG A 3 -37.93 -9.92 -17.06
C ARG A 3 -37.05 -8.81 -17.63
N ILE A 4 -36.05 -8.37 -16.89
CA ILE A 4 -34.98 -7.49 -17.37
C ILE A 4 -33.68 -8.32 -17.49
N GLN A 5 -32.94 -8.01 -18.54
CA GLN A 5 -32.05 -8.89 -19.30
C GLN A 5 -30.69 -9.12 -18.63
N ARG A 6 -30.12 -10.31 -18.90
CA ARG A 6 -28.71 -10.62 -18.69
C ARG A 6 -27.84 -9.76 -19.63
N GLY A 7 -26.93 -8.98 -19.06
CA GLY A 7 -25.68 -8.51 -19.69
C GLY A 7 -24.63 -8.50 -18.56
N GLY A 8 -23.50 -9.19 -18.62
CA GLY A 8 -22.60 -9.35 -19.76
C GLY A 8 -21.38 -8.46 -19.49
N GLY A 9 -20.27 -9.04 -19.06
CA GLY A 9 -18.95 -8.38 -19.12
C GLY A 9 -18.38 -7.85 -17.79
N LEU A 10 -17.97 -8.79 -16.94
CA LEU A 10 -17.04 -8.62 -15.81
C LEU A 10 -15.64 -8.13 -16.30
N LEU A 11 -15.49 -6.91 -16.84
CA LEU A 11 -14.17 -6.44 -17.33
C LEU A 11 -13.90 -4.93 -17.19
N THR A 12 -14.73 -4.14 -16.50
CA THR A 12 -14.57 -2.68 -16.50
C THR A 12 -13.73 -2.10 -15.35
N HIS A 13 -13.28 -2.88 -14.37
CA HIS A 13 -12.59 -2.31 -13.20
C HIS A 13 -11.05 -2.27 -13.25
N PHE A 14 -10.41 -2.85 -14.27
CA PHE A 14 -8.94 -2.84 -14.41
C PHE A 14 -8.39 -1.79 -15.38
N ARG A 15 -9.25 -0.99 -16.03
CA ARG A 15 -8.85 -0.04 -17.09
C ARG A 15 -8.65 1.40 -16.59
N ARG A 16 -8.04 1.63 -15.43
CA ARG A 16 -7.75 3.00 -14.94
C ARG A 16 -6.29 3.34 -14.65
N TYR A 17 -5.36 2.38 -14.68
CA TYR A 17 -3.92 2.67 -14.43
C TYR A 17 -3.05 2.75 -15.69
N ARG A 18 -3.66 2.74 -16.88
CA ARG A 18 -2.91 2.70 -18.16
C ARG A 18 -2.38 4.05 -18.66
N ASN A 19 -2.69 5.15 -17.98
CA ASN A 19 -2.23 6.50 -18.35
C ASN A 19 -1.43 7.16 -17.21
N LEU A 20 -0.54 6.41 -16.56
CA LEU A 20 0.66 7.04 -16.05
C LEU A 20 1.51 7.35 -17.28
N SER A 21 1.59 8.63 -17.67
CA SER A 21 2.73 9.14 -18.43
C SER A 21 3.97 8.40 -17.95
N ALA A 22 4.75 7.81 -18.86
CA ALA A 22 5.87 6.94 -18.54
C ALA A 22 6.98 7.73 -17.81
N MET A 23 6.75 8.06 -16.54
CA MET A 23 7.80 8.36 -15.59
C MET A 23 8.52 7.05 -15.37
N THR A 24 9.69 6.92 -15.98
CA THR A 24 10.62 5.85 -15.66
C THR A 24 10.92 5.92 -14.17
N LEU A 25 10.50 4.89 -13.43
CA LEU A 25 10.88 4.75 -12.02
C LEU A 25 12.40 4.59 -11.95
N ARG A 26 13.06 5.52 -11.25
CA ARG A 26 14.48 5.40 -10.94
C ARG A 26 14.63 4.61 -9.66
N THR A 27 15.31 3.48 -9.73
CA THR A 27 15.66 2.68 -8.56
C THR A 27 16.91 3.27 -7.91
N ILE A 28 16.93 3.30 -6.58
CA ILE A 28 18.09 3.71 -5.79
C ILE A 28 18.73 2.47 -5.17
N ASN A 29 20.04 2.52 -4.91
CA ASN A 29 20.71 1.45 -4.18
C ASN A 29 20.44 1.56 -2.67
N ALA A 30 20.80 0.53 -1.91
CA ALA A 30 20.54 0.48 -0.46
C ALA A 30 21.22 1.61 0.33
N LYS A 31 22.42 2.04 -0.07
CA LYS A 31 23.16 3.12 0.59
C LYS A 31 22.46 4.46 0.39
N ASP A 32 21.99 4.71 -0.83
CA ASP A 32 21.29 5.94 -1.17
C ASP A 32 19.92 6.00 -0.49
N ALA A 33 19.21 4.87 -0.39
CA ALA A 33 17.96 4.77 0.36
C ALA A 33 18.15 5.10 1.84
N ALA A 34 19.18 4.52 2.49
CA ALA A 34 19.48 4.82 3.88
C ALA A 34 19.93 6.27 4.11
N SER A 35 20.58 6.90 3.11
CA SER A 35 20.90 8.33 3.16
C SER A 35 19.63 9.17 3.10
N LEU A 36 18.73 8.84 2.17
CA LEU A 36 17.46 9.53 1.99
C LEU A 36 16.61 9.49 3.26
N ASP A 37 16.54 8.34 3.94
CA ASP A 37 15.81 8.23 5.22
C ASP A 37 16.38 9.19 6.27
N ARG A 38 17.71 9.34 6.32
CA ARG A 38 18.36 10.30 7.22
C ARG A 38 18.08 11.74 6.84
N ASP A 39 18.07 12.06 5.55
CA ASP A 39 17.78 13.41 5.06
C ASP A 39 16.32 13.79 5.36
N LEU A 40 15.38 12.85 5.20
CA LEU A 40 13.97 13.05 5.57
C LEU A 40 13.79 13.35 7.06
N MET A 41 14.55 12.69 7.94
CA MET A 41 14.46 12.93 9.37
C MET A 41 15.20 14.20 9.81
N ASN A 42 16.39 14.45 9.27
CA ASN A 42 17.24 15.56 9.71
C ASN A 42 16.85 16.89 9.05
N GLU A 43 16.73 16.90 7.72
CA GLU A 43 16.45 18.12 6.94
C GLU A 43 14.94 18.27 6.68
N GLY A 44 14.25 17.15 6.44
CA GLY A 44 12.81 17.13 6.21
C GLY A 44 11.98 17.29 7.49
N GLY A 45 12.57 17.06 8.67
CA GLY A 45 11.90 17.21 9.97
C GLY A 45 10.84 16.17 10.28
N PHE A 46 10.80 15.05 9.54
CA PHE A 46 9.89 13.95 9.83
C PHE A 46 10.37 13.15 11.05
N SER A 47 9.45 12.79 11.94
CA SER A 47 9.75 11.77 12.94
C SER A 47 9.78 10.39 12.30
N LEU A 48 10.51 9.47 12.94
CA LEU A 48 10.53 8.07 12.52
C LEU A 48 9.10 7.48 12.49
N ASP A 49 8.31 7.73 13.54
CA ASP A 49 6.92 7.26 13.65
C ASP A 49 6.06 7.71 12.47
N GLN A 50 6.19 8.97 12.04
CA GLN A 50 5.44 9.50 10.90
C GLN A 50 5.78 8.78 9.58
N LEU A 51 7.07 8.51 9.34
CA LEU A 51 7.50 7.80 8.14
C LEU A 51 6.99 6.36 8.14
N MET A 52 7.00 5.70 9.31
CA MET A 52 6.53 4.33 9.48
C MET A 52 5.01 4.19 9.32
N GLU A 53 4.23 5.12 9.89
CA GLU A 53 2.77 5.15 9.71
C GLU A 53 2.40 5.34 8.23
N LEU A 54 3.08 6.26 7.54
CA LEU A 54 2.86 6.51 6.10
C LEU A 54 3.25 5.30 5.25
N ALA A 55 4.32 4.58 5.61
CA ALA A 55 4.70 3.32 4.98
C ALA A 55 3.59 2.27 5.15
N GLY A 56 3.09 2.06 6.37
CA GLY A 56 2.01 1.11 6.66
C GLY A 56 0.71 1.43 5.91
N LEU A 57 0.34 2.72 5.82
CA LEU A 57 -0.82 3.17 5.03
C LEU A 57 -0.64 2.87 3.54
N SER A 58 0.55 3.12 2.99
CA SER A 58 0.87 2.83 1.58
C SER A 58 0.74 1.33 1.27
N VAL A 59 1.27 0.47 2.14
CA VAL A 59 1.16 -0.99 2.00
C VAL A 59 -0.28 -1.45 2.08
N SER A 60 -1.09 -0.91 3.01
CA SER A 60 -2.51 -1.27 3.11
C SER A 60 -3.30 -0.92 1.85
N GLN A 61 -3.06 0.26 1.27
CA GLN A 61 -3.71 0.66 0.01
C GLN A 61 -3.33 -0.27 -1.15
N ALA A 62 -2.07 -0.71 -1.21
CA ALA A 62 -1.62 -1.67 -2.21
C ALA A 62 -2.32 -3.03 -2.01
N VAL A 63 -2.39 -3.53 -0.76
CA VAL A 63 -3.06 -4.80 -0.43
C VAL A 63 -4.54 -4.74 -0.75
N TYR A 64 -5.26 -3.69 -0.36
CA TYR A 64 -6.69 -3.53 -0.66
C TYR A 64 -6.99 -3.62 -2.17
N ARG A 65 -6.09 -3.08 -3.01
CA ARG A 65 -6.24 -3.11 -4.48
C ARG A 65 -6.03 -4.51 -5.05
N VAL A 66 -5.08 -5.29 -4.54
CA VAL A 66 -4.77 -6.63 -5.07
C VAL A 66 -5.65 -7.72 -4.44
N HIS A 67 -5.98 -7.56 -3.17
CA HIS A 67 -6.79 -8.46 -2.33
C HIS A 67 -7.90 -7.67 -1.62
N PRO A 68 -8.96 -7.26 -2.33
CA PRO A 68 -10.10 -6.60 -1.70
C PRO A 68 -10.83 -7.57 -0.75
N PRO A 69 -11.58 -7.06 0.25
CA PRO A 69 -12.30 -7.89 1.24
C PRO A 69 -13.24 -8.95 0.63
N SER A 70 -13.72 -8.72 -0.60
CA SER A 70 -14.54 -9.69 -1.35
C SER A 70 -13.80 -10.97 -1.75
N LYS A 71 -12.46 -10.98 -1.74
CA LYS A 71 -11.62 -12.16 -2.02
C LYS A 71 -11.21 -12.92 -0.77
N GLY A 72 -11.59 -12.44 0.41
CA GLY A 72 -11.18 -13.00 1.69
C GLY A 72 -10.86 -11.91 2.69
N ARG A 73 -11.04 -12.22 3.97
CA ARG A 73 -10.72 -11.33 5.10
C ARG A 73 -9.44 -11.70 5.82
N ASN A 74 -8.83 -12.83 5.44
CA ASN A 74 -7.69 -13.39 6.14
C ASN A 74 -6.42 -12.88 5.47
N VAL A 75 -5.68 -12.04 6.18
CA VAL A 75 -4.36 -11.55 5.79
C VAL A 75 -3.37 -12.00 6.84
N LEU A 76 -2.32 -12.72 6.43
CA LEU A 76 -1.19 -13.06 7.29
C LEU A 76 -0.10 -12.01 7.09
N VAL A 77 0.31 -11.34 8.17
CA VAL A 77 1.46 -10.43 8.14
C VAL A 77 2.62 -11.11 8.87
N ALA A 78 3.76 -11.24 8.18
CA ALA A 78 4.96 -11.86 8.72
C ALA A 78 6.03 -10.79 8.97
N CYS A 79 6.38 -10.57 10.23
CA CYS A 79 7.21 -9.46 10.67
C CYS A 79 8.56 -9.98 11.15
N GLY A 80 9.64 -9.46 10.58
CA GLY A 80 11.02 -9.75 11.02
C GLY A 80 11.55 -8.72 12.01
N PRO A 81 12.70 -8.96 12.66
CA PRO A 81 13.34 -7.95 13.50
C PRO A 81 13.86 -6.77 12.66
N GLY A 82 13.47 -5.54 13.01
CA GLY A 82 13.90 -4.30 12.36
C GLY A 82 12.75 -3.37 11.99
N ASN A 83 13.07 -2.25 11.35
CA ASN A 83 12.11 -1.16 11.07
C ASN A 83 10.96 -1.56 10.12
N ASN A 84 11.10 -2.68 9.38
CA ASN A 84 10.06 -3.20 8.48
C ASN A 84 9.06 -4.15 9.18
N GLY A 85 9.29 -4.45 10.46
CA GLY A 85 8.47 -5.38 11.24
C GLY A 85 8.08 -4.85 12.63
N THR A 86 8.43 -3.60 12.89
CA THR A 86 8.06 -2.83 14.09
C THR A 86 6.56 -2.53 14.12
N GLU A 87 6.00 -2.45 15.32
CA GLU A 87 4.58 -2.28 15.61
C GLU A 87 3.90 -1.14 14.83
N PHE A 88 4.57 0.01 14.65
CA PHE A 88 3.95 1.19 14.02
C PHE A 88 3.63 1.02 12.52
N GLU A 89 4.40 0.21 11.77
CA GLU A 89 4.08 -0.07 10.37
C GLU A 89 2.85 -0.99 10.26
N LEU A 90 2.64 -1.85 11.27
CA LEU A 90 1.55 -2.82 11.32
C LEU A 90 0.25 -2.20 11.80
N ASP A 91 0.30 -1.27 12.76
CA ASP A 91 -0.90 -0.60 13.28
C ASP A 91 -1.67 0.11 12.17
N CYS A 92 -0.97 0.87 11.32
CA CYS A 92 -1.60 1.53 10.18
C CYS A 92 -2.11 0.54 9.13
N PHE A 93 -1.42 -0.59 8.97
CA PHE A 93 -1.83 -1.65 8.06
C PHE A 93 -3.12 -2.34 8.53
N GLU A 94 -3.17 -2.76 9.79
CA GLU A 94 -4.29 -3.47 10.39
C GLU A 94 -5.51 -2.56 10.53
N TYR A 95 -5.34 -1.31 10.94
CA TYR A 95 -6.43 -0.34 11.04
C TYR A 95 -7.13 -0.11 9.69
N SER A 96 -6.35 0.01 8.62
CA SER A 96 -6.86 0.25 7.28
C SER A 96 -7.53 -1.00 6.67
N ILE A 97 -7.01 -2.20 6.94
CA ILE A 97 -7.63 -3.47 6.49
C ILE A 97 -8.88 -3.81 7.32
N SER A 98 -8.90 -3.55 8.63
CA SER A 98 -10.01 -3.89 9.53
C SER A 98 -11.26 -3.01 9.33
N ARG A 99 -11.09 -1.78 8.84
CA ARG A 99 -12.21 -0.87 8.50
C ARG A 99 -12.72 -0.98 7.06
N SER A 100 -12.03 -1.75 6.22
CA SER A 100 -12.34 -1.98 4.80
C SER A 100 -13.38 -3.08 4.58
#